data_AF-V9G5Y5-F1
#
_entry.id   AF-V9G5Y5-F1
#
_cell.length_a   1.000
_cell.length_b   1.000
_cell.length_c   1.000
_cell.angle_alpha   90.00
_cell.angle_beta   90.00
_cell.angle_gamma   90.00
#
_symmetry.space_group_name_H-M   'P 1'
#
loop_
_entity.id
_entity.type
_entity.pdbx_description
1 polymer ?
#
loop_
_entity_poly.entity_id
_entity_poly.type
_entity_poly.pdbx_seq_one_letter_code
_entity_poly.pdbx_strand_id
1 'polypeptide(L)'
;MEVRFFGDRNPGVTAKDMILGVIAKYGTDFATGYVIEYTGEAIRNLSMEERMTVCNMSIEGGARAGMIAPDETTFEYLRGRQYVPQSEGYDAAVAAWKELVTDEGAEFDIVLEFDVETLIPQVTWGTSPGMGTDISASVPNPANFKTENERKAAEKALEYMALVPGTPISEIPIDYVFIGSCTNGRIEDLRAAASVAKGHKVSDRVTAIVVPGSGRVKIQAEKEGLDKIFTEAGFEWREAGCSMCLAMNPDVLKPGQRCASTSNRNFEGRQGRGGRTHLVSPAMAAAAAVKGHFVDVRDWNFVAEEVVS
;
A
#
# COMPACT_ATOMS: atom_id res chain seq x y z
N MET A 1 20.42 8.36 4.39
CA MET A 1 19.45 9.48 4.37
C MET A 1 18.32 9.20 5.33
N GLU A 2 17.70 10.23 5.88
CA GLU A 2 16.53 10.16 6.75
C GLU A 2 15.27 10.60 5.99
N VAL A 3 14.18 9.87 6.15
CA VAL A 3 12.82 10.34 5.82
C VAL A 3 12.03 10.38 7.13
N ARG A 4 11.84 11.59 7.66
CA ARG A 4 11.20 11.85 8.94
C ARG A 4 9.72 12.17 8.74
N PHE A 5 8.85 11.29 9.23
CA PHE A 5 7.42 11.52 9.24
C PHE A 5 6.98 12.19 10.54
N PHE A 6 6.37 13.37 10.45
CA PHE A 6 5.86 14.12 11.60
C PHE A 6 4.37 14.40 11.46
N GLY A 7 3.72 14.67 12.60
CA GLY A 7 2.27 14.81 12.69
C GLY A 7 1.55 13.47 12.90
N ASP A 8 0.24 13.55 13.11
CA ASP A 8 -0.62 12.38 13.33
C ASP A 8 -1.32 11.92 12.06
N ARG A 9 -1.44 10.59 11.91
CA ARG A 9 -2.09 9.98 10.75
C ARG A 9 -3.60 10.18 10.80
N ASN A 10 -4.16 10.81 9.77
CA ASN A 10 -5.60 10.97 9.63
C ASN A 10 -6.34 9.62 9.48
N PRO A 11 -7.62 9.53 9.91
CA PRO A 11 -8.48 8.40 9.58
C PRO A 11 -8.48 8.10 8.07
N GLY A 12 -8.50 6.81 7.72
CA GLY A 12 -8.48 6.36 6.32
C GLY A 12 -7.09 6.36 5.65
N VAL A 13 -6.08 6.99 6.26
CA VAL A 13 -4.69 6.94 5.79
C VAL A 13 -3.99 5.71 6.37
N THR A 14 -3.28 4.97 5.53
CA THR A 14 -2.52 3.77 5.92
C THR A 14 -1.02 3.97 5.67
N ALA A 15 -0.20 3.01 6.13
CA ALA A 15 1.24 2.99 5.79
C ALA A 15 1.50 2.95 4.27
N LYS A 16 0.59 2.36 3.49
CA LYS A 16 0.67 2.36 2.02
C LYS A 16 0.50 3.77 1.46
N ASP A 17 -0.44 4.55 2.00
CA ASP A 17 -0.65 5.94 1.59
C ASP A 17 0.56 6.81 1.97
N MET A 18 1.14 6.60 3.17
CA MET A 18 2.34 7.32 3.62
C MET A 18 3.50 7.17 2.64
N ILE A 19 3.85 5.94 2.27
CA ILE A 19 4.99 5.70 1.38
C ILE A 19 4.68 6.08 -0.09
N LEU A 20 3.44 5.91 -0.55
CA LEU A 20 3.02 6.42 -1.87
C LEU A 20 3.09 7.95 -1.92
N GLY A 21 2.66 8.66 -0.86
CA GLY A 21 2.73 10.12 -0.77
C GLY A 21 4.17 10.63 -0.82
N VAL A 22 5.10 9.97 -0.12
CA VAL A 22 6.54 10.27 -0.20
C VAL A 22 7.05 10.11 -1.63
N ILE A 23 6.77 8.96 -2.27
CA ILE A 23 7.25 8.67 -3.63
C ILE A 23 6.61 9.61 -4.67
N ALA A 24 5.34 9.98 -4.51
CA ALA A 24 4.66 10.94 -5.37
C ALA A 24 5.25 12.35 -5.23
N LYS A 25 5.61 12.76 -4.00
CA LYS A 25 6.17 14.09 -3.71
C LYS A 25 7.61 14.23 -4.20
N TYR A 26 8.44 13.21 -3.98
CA TYR A 26 9.89 13.30 -4.23
C TYR A 26 10.35 12.58 -5.50
N GLY A 27 9.50 11.78 -6.13
CA GLY A 27 9.81 11.04 -7.35
C GLY A 27 10.30 9.62 -7.08
N THR A 28 10.67 8.89 -8.13
CA THR A 28 11.10 7.48 -8.03
C THR A 28 12.62 7.30 -7.87
N ASP A 29 13.38 8.38 -7.90
CA ASP A 29 14.85 8.39 -7.87
C ASP A 29 15.45 9.21 -6.71
N PHE A 30 14.60 9.78 -5.84
CA PHE A 30 15.04 10.68 -4.76
C PHE A 30 16.02 10.05 -3.76
N ALA A 31 15.99 8.72 -3.61
CA ALA A 31 16.86 7.98 -2.70
C ALA A 31 17.94 7.18 -3.43
N THR A 32 18.16 7.45 -4.72
CA THR A 32 19.21 6.79 -5.51
C THR A 32 20.58 7.02 -4.88
N GLY A 33 21.27 5.92 -4.55
CA GLY A 33 22.58 5.98 -3.90
C GLY A 33 22.54 5.94 -2.38
N TYR A 34 21.35 5.98 -1.77
CA TYR A 34 21.17 6.01 -0.32
C TYR A 34 20.52 4.74 0.23
N VAL A 35 20.75 4.51 1.52
CA VAL A 35 19.85 3.73 2.38
C VAL A 35 18.95 4.73 3.11
N ILE A 36 17.65 4.43 3.18
CA ILE A 36 16.68 5.26 3.91
C ILE A 36 16.51 4.70 5.32
N GLU A 37 16.65 5.55 6.32
CA GLU A 37 16.05 5.35 7.62
C GLU A 37 14.74 6.13 7.71
N TYR A 38 13.65 5.45 8.03
CA TYR A 38 12.35 6.07 8.26
C TYR A 38 12.17 6.33 9.75
N THR A 39 11.93 7.58 10.12
CA THR A 39 11.88 8.03 11.52
C THR A 39 10.62 8.84 11.80
N GLY A 40 10.46 9.23 13.06
CA GLY A 40 9.38 10.08 13.52
C GLY A 40 8.21 9.33 14.15
N GLU A 41 7.29 10.08 14.75
CA GLU A 41 6.23 9.53 15.59
C GLU A 41 5.22 8.72 14.80
N ALA A 42 4.83 9.20 13.61
CA ALA A 42 3.95 8.48 12.72
C ALA A 42 4.50 7.10 12.32
N ILE A 43 5.83 6.95 12.21
CA ILE A 43 6.49 5.67 11.95
C ILE A 43 6.50 4.76 13.18
N ARG A 44 6.78 5.31 14.37
CA ARG A 44 6.75 4.55 15.63
C ARG A 44 5.36 3.98 15.93
N ASN A 45 4.31 4.72 15.58
CA ASN A 45 2.92 4.32 15.77
C ASN A 45 2.44 3.24 14.77
N LEU A 46 3.26 2.87 13.77
CA LEU A 46 2.93 1.78 12.85
C LEU A 46 3.11 0.41 13.51
N SER A 47 2.23 -0.51 13.14
CA SER A 47 2.42 -1.94 13.40
C SER A 47 3.66 -2.47 12.67
N MET A 48 4.13 -3.67 13.04
CA MET A 48 5.22 -4.30 12.29
C MET A 48 4.87 -4.61 10.85
N GLU A 49 3.62 -4.91 10.52
CA GLU A 49 3.20 -5.20 9.15
C GLU A 49 3.19 -3.93 8.30
N GLU A 50 2.70 -2.84 8.87
CA GLU A 50 2.73 -1.49 8.27
C GLU A 50 4.17 -0.99 8.05
N ARG A 51 5.08 -1.18 9.01
CA ARG A 51 6.51 -0.87 8.84
C ARG A 51 7.12 -1.64 7.68
N MET A 52 6.74 -2.90 7.52
CA MET A 52 7.21 -3.70 6.39
C MET A 52 6.62 -3.22 5.06
N THR A 53 5.41 -2.67 5.02
CA THR A 53 4.87 -1.99 3.82
C THR A 53 5.73 -0.78 3.44
N VAL A 54 6.08 0.09 4.40
CA VAL A 54 6.95 1.26 4.16
C VAL A 54 8.31 0.81 3.65
N CYS A 55 8.99 -0.09 4.37
CA CYS A 55 10.32 -0.55 3.98
C CYS A 55 10.32 -1.32 2.65
N ASN A 56 9.26 -2.07 2.34
CA ASN A 56 9.11 -2.79 1.07
C ASN A 56 9.17 -1.84 -0.13
N MET A 57 8.60 -0.64 0.02
CA MET A 57 8.49 0.32 -1.08
C MET A 57 9.69 1.28 -1.22
N SER A 58 10.75 1.09 -0.43
CA SER A 58 11.95 1.93 -0.49
C SER A 58 12.65 1.88 -1.85
N ILE A 59 12.63 0.72 -2.51
CA ILE A 59 13.24 0.53 -3.83
C ILE A 59 12.47 1.28 -4.92
N GLU A 60 11.17 1.55 -4.73
CA GLU A 60 10.37 2.37 -5.64
C GLU A 60 10.74 3.86 -5.57
N GLY A 61 11.41 4.30 -4.51
CA GLY A 61 12.08 5.60 -4.40
C GLY A 61 13.56 5.60 -4.83
N GLY A 62 14.07 4.45 -5.29
CA GLY A 62 15.47 4.29 -5.73
C GLY A 62 16.47 3.90 -4.63
N ALA A 63 16.00 3.70 -3.39
CA ALA A 63 16.88 3.37 -2.26
C ALA A 63 17.47 1.97 -2.38
N ARG A 64 18.68 1.79 -1.84
CA ARG A 64 19.33 0.47 -1.69
C ARG A 64 18.62 -0.41 -0.67
N ALA A 65 18.15 0.19 0.40
CA ALA A 65 17.39 -0.45 1.47
C ALA A 65 16.57 0.61 2.22
N GLY A 66 15.55 0.14 2.94
CA GLY A 66 14.83 0.94 3.92
C GLY A 66 14.86 0.25 5.28
N MET A 67 15.01 1.02 6.35
CA MET A 67 15.02 0.53 7.72
C MET A 67 14.22 1.42 8.66
N ILE A 68 13.71 0.79 9.71
CA ILE A 68 13.04 1.43 10.84
C ILE A 68 13.69 0.82 12.07
N ALA A 69 14.13 1.67 13.00
CA ALA A 69 14.75 1.23 14.24
C ALA A 69 13.79 0.31 15.03
N PRO A 70 14.31 -0.78 15.62
CA PRO A 70 13.48 -1.68 16.41
C PRO A 70 13.07 -1.03 17.73
N ASP A 71 11.88 -1.36 18.18
CA ASP A 71 11.28 -0.89 19.43
C ASP A 71 10.34 -1.96 20.01
N GLU A 72 9.56 -1.60 21.02
CA GLU A 72 8.64 -2.52 21.70
C GLU A 72 7.68 -3.22 20.73
N THR A 73 7.16 -2.52 19.71
CA THR A 73 6.31 -3.12 18.66
C THR A 73 7.05 -4.20 17.88
N THR A 74 8.35 -4.00 17.63
CA THR A 74 9.21 -5.00 16.98
C THR A 74 9.44 -6.20 17.89
N PHE A 75 9.74 -5.96 19.16
CA PHE A 75 10.03 -7.02 20.14
C PHE A 75 8.79 -7.89 20.38
N GLU A 76 7.63 -7.27 20.60
CA GLU A 76 6.36 -7.99 20.80
C GLU A 76 5.95 -8.77 19.56
N TYR A 77 6.12 -8.21 18.36
CA TYR A 77 5.85 -8.95 17.13
C TYR A 77 6.72 -10.21 17.01
N LEU A 78 7.97 -10.19 17.48
CA LEU A 78 8.88 -11.32 17.45
C LEU A 78 8.62 -12.35 18.58
N ARG A 79 8.07 -11.91 19.72
CA ARG A 79 7.86 -12.76 20.90
C ARG A 79 7.08 -14.03 20.54
N GLY A 80 7.61 -15.18 20.98
CA GLY A 80 6.97 -16.49 20.76
C GLY A 80 7.03 -17.04 19.33
N ARG A 81 7.71 -16.39 18.39
CA ARG A 81 7.92 -16.94 17.03
C ARG A 81 8.94 -18.08 17.04
N GLN A 82 8.75 -19.04 16.13
CA GLN A 82 9.48 -20.31 16.04
C GLN A 82 11.01 -20.20 16.17
N TYR A 83 11.63 -19.16 15.62
CA TYR A 83 13.10 -18.99 15.57
C TYR A 83 13.62 -17.90 16.50
N VAL A 84 12.74 -17.32 17.32
CA VAL A 84 13.12 -16.30 18.28
C VAL A 84 13.57 -17.00 19.56
N PRO A 85 14.69 -16.60 20.18
CA PRO A 85 15.10 -17.11 21.49
C PRO A 85 13.96 -16.99 22.51
N GLN A 86 13.93 -17.89 23.50
CA GLN A 86 12.87 -17.94 24.51
C GLN A 86 13.44 -17.58 25.89
N SER A 87 12.57 -17.16 26.81
CA SER A 87 12.90 -16.86 28.21
C SER A 87 14.11 -15.92 28.34
N GLU A 88 15.11 -16.25 29.15
CA GLU A 88 16.32 -15.42 29.35
C GLU A 88 17.06 -15.12 28.03
N GLY A 89 17.02 -16.03 27.06
CA GLY A 89 17.60 -15.79 25.74
C GLY A 89 16.85 -14.73 24.94
N TYR A 90 15.53 -14.59 25.15
CA TYR A 90 14.74 -13.51 24.58
C TYR A 90 15.12 -12.17 25.20
N ASP A 91 15.22 -12.11 26.52
CA ASP A 91 15.55 -10.86 27.24
C ASP A 91 16.94 -10.34 26.85
N ALA A 92 17.92 -11.24 26.73
CA ALA A 92 19.25 -10.89 26.23
C ALA A 92 19.23 -10.40 24.77
N ALA A 93 18.41 -11.02 23.90
CA ALA A 93 18.26 -10.58 22.52
C ALA A 93 17.60 -9.19 22.44
N VAL A 94 16.55 -8.94 23.23
CA VAL A 94 15.90 -7.63 23.32
C VAL A 94 16.87 -6.56 23.82
N ALA A 95 17.70 -6.86 24.82
CA ALA A 95 18.73 -5.92 25.28
C ALA A 95 19.69 -5.53 24.15
N ALA A 96 20.16 -6.49 23.35
CA ALA A 96 21.00 -6.22 22.18
C ALA A 96 20.25 -5.47 21.07
N TRP A 97 18.98 -5.80 20.81
CA TRP A 97 18.21 -5.12 19.77
C TRP A 97 17.89 -3.66 20.11
N LYS A 98 17.77 -3.32 21.41
CA LYS A 98 17.61 -1.93 21.86
C LYS A 98 18.81 -1.04 21.54
N GLU A 99 19.97 -1.63 21.27
CA GLU A 99 21.18 -0.92 20.84
C GLU A 99 21.21 -0.67 19.32
N LEU A 100 20.30 -1.28 18.54
CA LEU A 100 20.24 -1.14 17.07
C LEU A 100 19.45 0.10 16.64
N VAL A 101 19.64 1.21 17.35
CA VAL A 101 19.02 2.50 17.07
C VAL A 101 20.09 3.50 16.62
N THR A 102 19.67 4.53 15.90
CA THR A 102 20.60 5.60 15.50
C THR A 102 21.09 6.38 16.70
N ASP A 103 22.41 6.59 16.76
CA ASP A 103 23.09 7.30 17.84
C ASP A 103 22.60 8.76 17.95
N GLU A 104 22.54 9.26 19.19
CA GLU A 104 22.25 10.68 19.41
C GLU A 104 23.31 11.56 18.74
N GLY A 105 22.86 12.51 17.91
CA GLY A 105 23.76 13.39 17.16
C GLY A 105 24.33 12.79 15.88
N ALA A 106 23.89 11.59 15.47
CA ALA A 106 24.24 11.05 14.16
C ALA A 106 23.79 11.98 13.02
N GLU A 107 24.63 12.15 12.02
CA GLU A 107 24.36 12.97 10.85
C GLU A 107 23.89 12.10 9.68
N PHE A 108 22.84 12.56 9.00
CA PHE A 108 22.37 11.98 7.75
C PHE A 108 22.81 12.85 6.57
N ASP A 109 23.19 12.23 5.45
CA ASP A 109 23.57 12.97 4.23
C ASP A 109 22.46 13.92 3.76
N ILE A 110 21.21 13.47 3.91
CA ILE A 110 19.98 14.18 3.53
C ILE A 110 18.92 13.85 4.57
N VAL A 111 18.17 14.86 5.00
CA VAL A 111 16.97 14.73 5.81
C VAL A 111 15.78 15.26 5.01
N LEU A 112 14.78 14.41 4.77
CA LEU A 112 13.51 14.80 4.17
C LEU A 112 12.42 14.74 5.23
N GLU A 113 11.70 15.84 5.40
CA GLU A 113 10.56 15.89 6.32
C GLU A 113 9.26 15.68 5.55
N PHE A 114 8.35 14.91 6.13
CA PHE A 114 7.06 14.57 5.54
C PHE A 114 5.94 14.69 6.58
N ASP A 115 5.05 15.64 6.34
CA ASP A 115 3.87 15.90 7.16
C ASP A 115 2.76 14.90 6.83
N VAL A 116 2.35 14.07 7.79
CA VAL A 116 1.26 13.11 7.59
C VAL A 116 -0.13 13.68 7.88
N GLU A 117 -0.24 14.85 8.52
CA GLU A 117 -1.54 15.48 8.82
C GLU A 117 -2.20 16.05 7.56
N THR A 118 -1.40 16.41 6.56
CA THR A 118 -1.91 16.87 5.26
C THR A 118 -2.21 15.72 4.31
N LEU A 119 -1.74 14.50 4.64
CA LEU A 119 -1.91 13.35 3.79
C LEU A 119 -3.35 12.82 3.87
N ILE A 120 -3.88 12.49 2.70
CA ILE A 120 -5.16 11.81 2.53
C ILE A 120 -4.93 10.55 1.67
N PRO A 121 -5.92 9.65 1.48
CA PRO A 121 -5.70 8.40 0.75
C PRO A 121 -5.13 8.62 -0.66
N GLN A 122 -4.15 7.81 -1.04
CA GLN A 122 -3.37 7.98 -2.27
C GLN A 122 -3.80 7.01 -3.38
N VAL A 123 -3.69 7.47 -4.63
CA VAL A 123 -3.91 6.66 -5.84
C VAL A 123 -2.87 7.03 -6.89
N THR A 124 -2.23 6.05 -7.53
CA THR A 124 -1.42 6.35 -8.73
C THR A 124 -2.31 6.60 -9.93
N TRP A 125 -2.09 7.68 -10.68
CA TRP A 125 -2.81 7.98 -11.91
C TRP A 125 -2.07 7.50 -13.17
N GLY A 126 -0.75 7.37 -13.09
CA GLY A 126 0.13 7.04 -14.22
C GLY A 126 0.69 5.61 -14.19
N THR A 127 1.87 5.43 -14.79
CA THR A 127 2.51 4.12 -15.01
C THR A 127 3.74 3.89 -14.12
N SER A 128 3.93 4.72 -13.09
CA SER A 128 4.94 4.51 -12.05
C SER A 128 4.40 4.91 -10.67
N PRO A 129 5.02 4.43 -9.58
CA PRO A 129 4.66 4.86 -8.22
C PRO A 129 4.81 6.36 -7.99
N GLY A 130 5.73 7.04 -8.68
CA GLY A 130 5.91 8.50 -8.59
C GLY A 130 4.81 9.31 -9.27
N MET A 131 4.00 8.68 -10.12
CA MET A 131 2.79 9.29 -10.69
C MET A 131 1.59 9.07 -9.77
N GLY A 132 1.75 9.50 -8.52
CA GLY A 132 0.75 9.46 -7.44
C GLY A 132 -0.01 10.77 -7.28
N THR A 133 -1.20 10.71 -6.67
CA THR A 133 -1.97 11.88 -6.25
C THR A 133 -2.98 11.49 -5.17
N ASP A 134 -3.53 12.50 -4.50
CA ASP A 134 -4.65 12.35 -3.58
C ASP A 134 -5.92 11.84 -4.27
N ILE A 135 -6.72 11.04 -3.56
CA ILE A 135 -8.03 10.56 -4.04
C ILE A 135 -9.00 11.70 -4.41
N SER A 136 -8.92 12.85 -3.73
CA SER A 136 -9.80 14.00 -4.00
C SER A 136 -9.31 14.89 -5.14
N ALA A 137 -8.17 14.57 -5.76
CA ALA A 137 -7.62 15.34 -6.87
C ALA A 137 -8.25 14.95 -8.21
N SER A 138 -7.74 15.57 -9.27
CA SER A 138 -8.05 15.23 -10.66
C SER A 138 -6.81 14.71 -11.37
N VAL A 139 -7.03 13.93 -12.43
CA VAL A 139 -5.99 13.52 -13.39
C VAL A 139 -5.23 14.78 -13.85
N PRO A 140 -3.89 14.80 -13.74
CA PRO A 140 -3.13 16.01 -14.02
C PRO A 140 -3.14 16.35 -15.52
N ASN A 141 -3.03 17.65 -15.81
CA ASN A 141 -2.84 18.11 -17.18
C ASN A 141 -1.32 18.15 -17.49
N PRO A 142 -0.85 17.43 -18.53
CA PRO A 142 0.55 17.45 -18.93
C PRO A 142 1.12 18.85 -19.13
N ALA A 143 0.33 19.82 -19.61
CA ALA A 143 0.77 21.20 -19.81
C ALA A 143 1.23 21.89 -18.52
N ASN A 144 0.78 21.43 -17.34
CA ASN A 144 1.11 22.02 -16.05
C ASN A 144 2.46 21.56 -15.48
N PHE A 145 3.10 20.54 -16.07
CA PHE A 145 4.43 20.11 -15.63
C PHE A 145 5.51 21.07 -16.09
N LYS A 146 6.57 21.19 -15.27
CA LYS A 146 7.61 22.22 -15.42
C LYS A 146 8.52 21.94 -16.61
N THR A 147 8.94 20.69 -16.77
CA THR A 147 9.93 20.30 -17.78
C THR A 147 9.28 19.55 -18.93
N GLU A 148 9.84 19.71 -20.12
CA GLU A 148 9.39 19.00 -21.33
C GLU A 148 9.39 17.46 -21.16
N ASN A 149 10.36 16.94 -20.42
CA ASN A 149 10.45 15.50 -20.15
C ASN A 149 9.29 15.02 -19.27
N GLU A 150 8.93 15.77 -18.22
CA GLU A 150 7.77 15.46 -17.39
C GLU A 150 6.47 15.54 -18.19
N ARG A 151 6.31 16.54 -19.07
CA ARG A 151 5.12 16.65 -19.94
C ARG A 151 4.97 15.43 -20.82
N LYS A 152 6.05 15.03 -21.52
CA LYS A 152 6.05 13.83 -22.39
C LYS A 152 5.80 12.55 -21.61
N ALA A 153 6.37 12.43 -20.41
CA ALA A 153 6.15 11.26 -19.56
C ALA A 153 4.67 11.20 -19.11
N ALA A 154 4.09 12.33 -18.71
CA ALA A 154 2.68 12.42 -18.35
C ALA A 154 1.77 12.11 -19.55
N GLU A 155 2.01 12.67 -20.73
CA GLU A 155 1.25 12.39 -21.97
C GLU A 155 1.21 10.89 -22.28
N LYS A 156 2.37 10.23 -22.28
CA LYS A 156 2.47 8.78 -22.52
C LYS A 156 1.75 7.96 -21.46
N ALA A 157 1.91 8.33 -20.19
CA ALA A 157 1.23 7.65 -19.09
C ALA A 157 -0.29 7.78 -19.21
N LEU A 158 -0.81 8.97 -19.54
CA LEU A 158 -2.24 9.20 -19.73
C LEU A 158 -2.79 8.47 -20.95
N GLU A 159 -2.03 8.39 -22.05
CA GLU A 159 -2.38 7.59 -23.23
C GLU A 159 -2.51 6.10 -22.86
N TYR A 160 -1.49 5.54 -22.20
CA TYR A 160 -1.50 4.15 -21.74
C TYR A 160 -2.67 3.87 -20.80
N MET A 161 -2.81 4.73 -19.79
CA MET A 161 -3.84 4.63 -18.76
C MET A 161 -5.23 5.00 -19.30
N ALA A 162 -5.34 5.49 -20.53
CA ALA A 162 -6.55 6.06 -21.12
C ALA A 162 -7.31 6.97 -20.15
N LEU A 163 -6.61 7.97 -19.63
CA LEU A 163 -7.16 8.97 -18.72
C LEU A 163 -7.21 10.33 -19.42
N VAL A 164 -8.28 11.06 -19.16
CA VAL A 164 -8.46 12.43 -19.67
C VAL A 164 -8.03 13.40 -18.58
N PRO A 165 -7.17 14.41 -18.88
CA PRO A 165 -6.84 15.47 -17.95
C PRO A 165 -8.08 16.13 -17.33
N GLY A 166 -8.04 16.38 -16.03
CA GLY A 166 -9.13 17.02 -15.29
C GLY A 166 -10.22 16.07 -14.79
N THR A 167 -10.26 14.82 -15.24
CA THR A 167 -11.17 13.81 -14.68
C THR A 167 -10.89 13.64 -13.18
N PRO A 168 -11.88 13.79 -12.28
CA PRO A 168 -11.71 13.50 -10.86
C PRO A 168 -11.22 12.06 -10.66
N ILE A 169 -10.24 11.84 -9.78
CA ILE A 169 -9.68 10.51 -9.53
C ILE A 169 -10.78 9.56 -9.03
N SER A 170 -11.67 10.07 -8.17
CA SER A 170 -12.84 9.35 -7.67
C SER A 170 -13.86 8.94 -8.74
N GLU A 171 -13.81 9.49 -9.96
CA GLU A 171 -14.73 9.13 -11.05
C GLU A 171 -14.14 8.08 -12.00
N ILE A 172 -12.88 7.69 -11.81
CA ILE A 172 -12.23 6.71 -12.70
C ILE A 172 -12.83 5.32 -12.43
N PRO A 173 -13.50 4.70 -13.42
CA PRO A 173 -14.11 3.38 -13.26
C PRO A 173 -13.06 2.28 -13.31
N ILE A 174 -13.26 1.22 -12.54
CA ILE A 174 -12.40 0.04 -12.53
C ILE A 174 -13.14 -1.21 -13.01
N ASP A 175 -12.37 -2.19 -13.48
CA ASP A 175 -12.86 -3.49 -13.95
C ASP A 175 -12.33 -4.64 -13.08
N TYR A 176 -11.24 -4.40 -12.35
CA TYR A 176 -10.54 -5.42 -11.58
C TYR A 176 -10.03 -4.88 -10.24
N VAL A 177 -10.01 -5.71 -9.21
CA VAL A 177 -9.36 -5.42 -7.93
C VAL A 177 -8.44 -6.56 -7.53
N PHE A 178 -7.24 -6.21 -7.08
CA PHE A 178 -6.29 -7.16 -6.52
C PHE A 178 -5.82 -6.69 -5.15
N ILE A 179 -6.22 -7.44 -4.12
CA ILE A 179 -5.77 -7.26 -2.74
C ILE A 179 -4.82 -8.41 -2.41
N GLY A 180 -3.56 -8.09 -2.13
CA GLY A 180 -2.52 -9.06 -1.82
C GLY A 180 -1.11 -8.57 -2.17
N SER A 181 -0.26 -9.52 -2.56
CA SER A 181 1.20 -9.38 -2.77
C SER A 181 2.04 -9.35 -1.49
N CYS A 182 3.36 -9.35 -1.63
CA CYS A 182 4.29 -9.23 -0.51
C CYS A 182 4.22 -7.86 0.20
N THR A 183 3.67 -6.84 -0.47
CA THR A 183 3.55 -5.48 0.08
C THR A 183 2.35 -5.34 1.01
N ASN A 184 1.18 -5.85 0.59
CA ASN A 184 -0.09 -5.64 1.28
C ASN A 184 -1.01 -6.89 1.21
N GLY A 185 -0.49 -8.04 1.64
CA GLY A 185 -1.21 -9.31 1.74
C GLY A 185 -1.07 -9.96 3.11
N ARG A 186 -0.69 -9.18 4.14
CA ARG A 186 -0.48 -9.66 5.51
C ARG A 186 -1.80 -9.64 6.28
N ILE A 187 -1.82 -10.13 7.51
CA ILE A 187 -3.10 -10.31 8.20
C ILE A 187 -3.80 -8.97 8.47
N GLU A 188 -3.05 -7.92 8.82
CA GLU A 188 -3.64 -6.60 9.06
C GLU A 188 -4.16 -5.95 7.78
N ASP A 189 -3.48 -6.15 6.64
CA ASP A 189 -3.96 -5.69 5.33
C ASP A 189 -5.31 -6.32 4.99
N LEU A 190 -5.43 -7.64 5.22
CA LEU A 190 -6.65 -8.40 4.96
C LEU A 190 -7.77 -7.99 5.91
N ARG A 191 -7.48 -7.73 7.20
CA ARG A 191 -8.47 -7.19 8.15
C ARG A 191 -8.95 -5.81 7.73
N ALA A 192 -8.05 -4.92 7.32
CA ALA A 192 -8.40 -3.59 6.84
C ALA A 192 -9.35 -3.67 5.62
N ALA A 193 -9.01 -4.48 4.62
CA ALA A 193 -9.87 -4.71 3.47
C ALA A 193 -11.20 -5.38 3.83
N ALA A 194 -11.19 -6.37 4.73
CA ALA A 194 -12.40 -7.07 5.17
C ALA A 194 -13.35 -6.13 5.93
N SER A 195 -12.84 -5.21 6.75
CA SER A 195 -13.65 -4.21 7.47
C SER A 195 -14.46 -3.33 6.52
N VAL A 196 -13.90 -3.01 5.35
CA VAL A 196 -14.56 -2.26 4.28
C VAL A 196 -15.55 -3.13 3.51
N ALA A 197 -15.19 -4.38 3.22
CA ALA A 197 -16.03 -5.31 2.47
C ALA A 197 -17.26 -5.81 3.24
N LYS A 198 -17.18 -5.89 4.58
CA LYS A 198 -18.23 -6.45 5.44
C LYS A 198 -19.58 -5.77 5.23
N GLY A 199 -20.59 -6.57 4.89
CA GLY A 199 -21.97 -6.13 4.67
C GLY A 199 -22.21 -5.40 3.35
N HIS A 200 -21.21 -5.32 2.47
CA HIS A 200 -21.30 -4.74 1.13
C HIS A 200 -21.20 -5.82 0.06
N LYS A 201 -21.43 -5.46 -1.20
CA LYS A 201 -21.29 -6.36 -2.37
C LYS A 201 -20.39 -5.73 -3.42
N VAL A 202 -19.48 -6.51 -3.98
CA VAL A 202 -18.67 -6.16 -5.15
C VAL A 202 -19.61 -5.80 -6.30
N SER A 203 -19.26 -4.74 -7.02
CA SER A 203 -20.03 -4.29 -8.18
C SER A 203 -20.03 -5.35 -9.29
N ASP A 204 -21.16 -5.56 -9.96
CA ASP A 204 -21.31 -6.57 -11.04
C ASP A 204 -20.32 -6.41 -12.21
N ARG A 205 -19.72 -5.21 -12.35
CA ARG A 205 -18.72 -4.92 -13.38
C ARG A 205 -17.28 -5.24 -12.96
N VAL A 206 -17.04 -5.52 -11.68
CA VAL A 206 -15.69 -5.68 -11.12
C VAL A 206 -15.43 -7.15 -10.82
N THR A 207 -14.30 -7.65 -11.31
CA THR A 207 -13.71 -8.90 -10.79
C THR A 207 -12.75 -8.55 -9.65
N ALA A 208 -13.05 -8.98 -8.43
CA ALA A 208 -12.23 -8.65 -7.25
C ALA A 208 -11.62 -9.92 -6.65
N ILE A 209 -10.29 -9.97 -6.58
CA ILE A 209 -9.56 -11.12 -6.02
C ILE A 209 -8.82 -10.71 -4.75
N VAL A 210 -8.78 -11.64 -3.78
CA VAL A 210 -8.01 -11.48 -2.54
C VAL A 210 -7.04 -12.64 -2.40
N VAL A 211 -5.77 -12.31 -2.21
CA VAL A 211 -4.64 -13.25 -2.25
C VAL A 211 -3.79 -13.06 -0.99
N PRO A 212 -3.85 -14.01 -0.04
CA PRO A 212 -3.01 -13.96 1.15
C PRO A 212 -1.52 -14.00 0.79
N GLY A 213 -0.69 -13.26 1.54
CA GLY A 213 0.75 -13.15 1.29
C GLY A 213 1.55 -14.39 1.67
N SER A 214 0.99 -15.30 2.48
CA SER A 214 1.58 -16.61 2.80
C SER A 214 0.51 -17.60 3.25
N GLY A 215 0.85 -18.90 3.22
CA GLY A 215 -0.04 -19.96 3.74
C GLY A 215 -0.39 -19.77 5.23
N ARG A 216 0.54 -19.24 6.03
CA ARG A 216 0.28 -18.93 7.46
C ARG A 216 -0.76 -17.82 7.61
N VAL A 217 -0.65 -16.77 6.80
CA VAL A 217 -1.63 -15.66 6.78
C VAL A 217 -2.99 -16.17 6.31
N LYS A 218 -3.04 -17.03 5.28
CA LYS A 218 -4.29 -17.65 4.82
C LYS A 218 -4.99 -18.44 5.93
N ILE A 219 -4.27 -19.36 6.57
CA ILE A 219 -4.80 -20.17 7.68
C ILE A 219 -5.33 -19.26 8.80
N GLN A 220 -4.59 -18.21 9.14
CA GLN A 220 -5.02 -17.25 10.15
C GLN A 220 -6.28 -16.48 9.72
N ALA A 221 -6.32 -15.98 8.49
CA ALA A 221 -7.46 -15.24 7.94
C ALA A 221 -8.74 -16.10 7.90
N GLU A 222 -8.62 -17.37 7.51
CA GLU A 222 -9.73 -18.34 7.49
C GLU A 222 -10.20 -18.68 8.91
N LYS A 223 -9.28 -18.80 9.87
CA LYS A 223 -9.63 -18.97 11.29
C LYS A 223 -10.36 -17.75 11.85
N GLU A 224 -10.01 -16.55 11.41
CA GLU A 224 -10.67 -15.29 11.76
C GLU A 224 -11.97 -15.04 10.98
N GLY A 225 -12.30 -15.88 9.99
CA GLY A 225 -13.50 -15.74 9.16
C GLY A 225 -13.43 -14.63 8.11
N LEU A 226 -12.23 -14.11 7.81
CA LEU A 226 -12.05 -13.04 6.82
C LEU A 226 -12.38 -13.54 5.41
N ASP A 227 -12.07 -14.80 5.11
CA ASP A 227 -12.44 -15.47 3.86
C ASP A 227 -13.95 -15.45 3.61
N LYS A 228 -14.75 -15.65 4.67
CA LYS A 228 -16.21 -15.59 4.60
C LYS A 228 -16.69 -14.17 4.32
N ILE A 229 -16.14 -13.17 5.00
CA ILE A 229 -16.47 -11.76 4.73
C ILE A 229 -16.20 -11.41 3.26
N PHE A 230 -15.05 -11.82 2.73
CA PHE A 230 -14.70 -11.57 1.34
C PHE A 230 -15.61 -12.30 0.35
N THR A 231 -15.83 -13.59 0.55
CA THR A 231 -16.68 -14.40 -0.35
C THR A 231 -18.14 -13.97 -0.29
N GLU A 232 -18.66 -13.62 0.89
CA GLU A 232 -19.99 -13.03 1.06
C GLU A 232 -20.09 -11.69 0.32
N ALA A 233 -19.07 -10.85 0.36
CA ALA A 233 -19.05 -9.61 -0.40
C ALA A 233 -18.90 -9.84 -1.92
N GLY A 234 -18.55 -11.04 -2.37
CA GLY A 234 -18.38 -11.37 -3.80
C GLY A 234 -16.93 -11.27 -4.30
N PHE A 235 -15.96 -11.19 -3.39
CA PHE A 235 -14.54 -11.34 -3.75
C PHE A 235 -14.19 -12.82 -3.97
N GLU A 236 -13.30 -13.09 -4.91
CA GLU A 236 -12.70 -14.39 -5.11
C GLU A 236 -11.55 -14.59 -4.11
N TRP A 237 -11.75 -15.46 -3.12
CA TRP A 237 -10.70 -15.86 -2.17
C TRP A 237 -9.74 -16.86 -2.83
N ARG A 238 -8.47 -16.49 -2.97
CA ARG A 238 -7.44 -17.28 -3.66
C ARG A 238 -6.50 -18.00 -2.70
N GLU A 239 -5.68 -18.88 -3.29
CA GLU A 239 -4.52 -19.45 -2.62
C GLU A 239 -3.40 -18.43 -2.44
N ALA A 240 -2.60 -18.62 -1.40
CA ALA A 240 -1.53 -17.68 -1.08
C ALA A 240 -0.43 -17.69 -2.14
N GLY A 241 0.06 -16.51 -2.54
CA GLY A 241 1.14 -16.39 -3.52
C GLY A 241 1.29 -15.01 -4.15
N CYS A 242 2.19 -14.90 -5.13
CA CYS A 242 2.44 -13.63 -5.83
C CYS A 242 1.26 -13.19 -6.70
N SER A 243 0.48 -14.13 -7.25
CA SER A 243 -0.69 -13.87 -8.11
C SER A 243 -0.40 -12.74 -9.13
N MET A 244 -1.28 -11.76 -9.25
CA MET A 244 -1.21 -10.71 -10.27
C MET A 244 -0.05 -9.72 -10.05
N CYS A 245 0.72 -9.78 -8.94
CA CYS A 245 1.85 -8.87 -8.69
C CYS A 245 2.91 -8.89 -9.81
N LEU A 246 3.01 -10.02 -10.54
CA LEU A 246 4.01 -10.25 -11.59
C LEU A 246 3.43 -10.81 -12.89
N ALA A 247 2.12 -11.06 -12.98
CA ALA A 247 1.45 -11.69 -14.14
C ALA A 247 2.14 -12.97 -14.66
N MET A 248 2.74 -13.75 -13.76
CA MET A 248 3.42 -15.02 -14.07
C MET A 248 2.50 -16.24 -13.91
N ASN A 249 1.21 -16.01 -13.75
CA ASN A 249 0.19 -17.02 -13.49
C ASN A 249 -1.12 -16.59 -14.20
N PRO A 250 -2.20 -17.40 -14.13
CA PRO A 250 -3.45 -17.08 -14.81
C PRO A 250 -4.14 -15.79 -14.34
N ASP A 251 -3.81 -15.26 -13.15
CA ASP A 251 -4.32 -13.96 -12.71
C ASP A 251 -3.57 -12.85 -13.48
N VAL A 252 -4.17 -12.40 -14.60
CA VAL A 252 -3.60 -11.41 -15.50
C VAL A 252 -4.67 -10.48 -16.06
N LEU A 253 -4.35 -9.18 -16.14
CA LEU A 253 -5.21 -8.20 -16.78
C LEU A 253 -5.21 -8.37 -18.30
N LYS A 254 -6.40 -8.28 -18.90
CA LYS A 254 -6.58 -8.15 -20.35
C LYS A 254 -6.31 -6.71 -20.80
N PRO A 255 -5.90 -6.51 -22.06
CA PRO A 255 -5.73 -5.16 -22.61
C PRO A 255 -6.94 -4.26 -22.36
N GLY A 256 -6.69 -3.07 -21.81
CA GLY A 256 -7.70 -2.08 -21.50
C GLY A 256 -8.37 -2.20 -20.13
N GLN A 257 -8.29 -3.37 -19.47
CA GLN A 257 -8.83 -3.52 -18.11
C GLN A 257 -8.09 -2.63 -17.12
N ARG A 258 -8.86 -1.98 -16.25
CA ARG A 258 -8.33 -1.12 -15.19
C ARG A 258 -8.42 -1.78 -13.83
N CYS A 259 -7.31 -1.79 -13.11
CA CYS A 259 -7.19 -2.44 -11.81
C CYS A 259 -6.86 -1.44 -10.68
N ALA A 260 -7.59 -1.56 -9.57
CA ALA A 260 -7.12 -1.07 -8.26
C ALA A 260 -6.32 -2.19 -7.57
N SER A 261 -5.04 -1.95 -7.32
CA SER A 261 -4.06 -2.97 -6.95
C SER A 261 -3.31 -2.57 -5.68
N THR A 262 -3.21 -3.48 -4.72
CA THR A 262 -2.42 -3.25 -3.50
C THR A 262 -0.95 -3.63 -3.67
N SER A 263 -0.51 -3.97 -4.88
CA SER A 263 0.91 -4.21 -5.19
C SER A 263 1.77 -2.95 -5.03
N ASN A 264 3.08 -3.07 -5.17
CA ASN A 264 4.01 -1.94 -5.13
C ASN A 264 4.40 -1.39 -6.50
N ARG A 265 4.00 -2.02 -7.62
CA ARG A 265 4.46 -1.65 -8.97
C ARG A 265 3.35 -1.68 -9.99
N ASN A 266 3.19 -0.58 -10.72
CA ASN A 266 2.22 -0.41 -11.81
C ASN A 266 2.87 -0.08 -13.16
N PHE A 267 4.13 -0.49 -13.37
CA PHE A 267 4.79 -0.35 -14.66
C PHE A 267 3.98 -1.00 -15.79
N GLU A 268 4.07 -0.44 -17.00
CA GLU A 268 3.35 -0.94 -18.16
C GLU A 268 3.60 -2.45 -18.37
N GLY A 269 2.51 -3.21 -18.48
CA GLY A 269 2.58 -4.65 -18.69
C GLY A 269 2.85 -5.49 -17.45
N ARG A 270 3.11 -4.87 -16.28
CA ARG A 270 3.48 -5.57 -15.03
C ARG A 270 2.45 -6.59 -14.57
N GLN A 271 1.18 -6.22 -14.63
CA GLN A 271 0.03 -7.06 -14.23
C GLN A 271 -0.70 -7.66 -15.44
N GLY A 272 -0.09 -7.60 -16.62
CA GLY A 272 -0.69 -8.02 -17.89
C GLY A 272 -0.48 -6.98 -18.99
N ARG A 273 -0.17 -7.45 -20.21
CA ARG A 273 0.10 -6.57 -21.35
C ARG A 273 -1.12 -5.68 -21.66
N GLY A 274 -0.92 -4.37 -21.57
CA GLY A 274 -1.98 -3.37 -21.80
C GLY A 274 -2.99 -3.23 -20.65
N GLY A 275 -2.75 -3.86 -19.51
CA GLY A 275 -3.54 -3.66 -18.30
C GLY A 275 -3.17 -2.35 -17.60
N ARG A 276 -4.17 -1.63 -17.08
CA ARG A 276 -4.01 -0.29 -16.50
C ARG A 276 -4.09 -0.37 -14.99
N THR A 277 -2.96 -0.27 -14.31
CA THR A 277 -2.88 -0.54 -12.86
C THR A 277 -2.73 0.75 -12.07
N HIS A 278 -3.54 0.89 -11.02
CA HIS A 278 -3.46 1.95 -10.02
C HIS A 278 -3.05 1.33 -8.68
N LEU A 279 -2.03 1.89 -8.04
CA LEU A 279 -1.59 1.47 -6.72
C LEU A 279 -2.41 2.20 -5.66
N VAL A 280 -2.97 1.44 -4.73
CA VAL A 280 -3.82 1.94 -3.65
C VAL A 280 -3.63 1.12 -2.38
N SER A 281 -4.12 1.63 -1.24
CA SER A 281 -4.19 0.86 0.01
C SER A 281 -5.23 -0.27 -0.04
N PRO A 282 -5.15 -1.30 0.85
CA PRO A 282 -6.14 -2.37 0.92
C PRO A 282 -7.57 -1.90 1.14
N ALA A 283 -7.77 -0.90 2.01
CA ALA A 283 -9.08 -0.31 2.26
C ALA A 283 -9.65 0.35 0.99
N MET A 284 -8.84 1.14 0.28
CA MET A 284 -9.22 1.79 -0.98
C MET A 284 -9.56 0.77 -2.07
N ALA A 285 -8.76 -0.29 -2.20
CA ALA A 285 -9.01 -1.37 -3.15
C ALA A 285 -10.36 -2.07 -2.87
N ALA A 286 -10.65 -2.39 -1.61
CA ALA A 286 -11.91 -3.01 -1.22
C ALA A 286 -13.11 -2.09 -1.47
N ALA A 287 -12.99 -0.81 -1.13
CA ALA A 287 -14.05 0.18 -1.34
C ALA A 287 -14.32 0.40 -2.84
N ALA A 288 -13.26 0.46 -3.64
CA ALA A 288 -13.37 0.57 -5.09
C ALA A 288 -14.00 -0.68 -5.72
N ALA A 289 -13.74 -1.88 -5.18
CA ALA A 289 -14.38 -3.11 -5.64
C ALA A 289 -15.92 -3.05 -5.50
N VAL A 290 -16.39 -2.53 -4.38
CA VAL A 290 -17.81 -2.37 -4.07
C VAL A 290 -18.45 -1.30 -4.96
N LYS A 291 -17.76 -0.17 -5.19
CA LYS A 291 -18.33 0.97 -5.93
C LYS A 291 -18.13 0.91 -7.44
N GLY A 292 -17.16 0.15 -7.93
CA GLY A 292 -16.81 0.09 -9.35
C GLY A 292 -15.98 1.28 -9.85
N HIS A 293 -15.51 2.14 -8.95
CA HIS A 293 -14.62 3.28 -9.21
C HIS A 293 -13.86 3.64 -7.92
N PHE A 294 -12.81 4.45 -7.99
CA PHE A 294 -12.09 4.86 -6.76
C PHE A 294 -12.98 5.73 -5.85
N VAL A 295 -12.80 5.61 -4.54
CA VAL A 295 -13.61 6.32 -3.56
C VAL A 295 -12.79 6.73 -2.36
N ASP A 296 -13.09 7.88 -1.79
CA ASP A 296 -12.44 8.28 -0.54
C ASP A 296 -12.91 7.39 0.61
N VAL A 297 -12.00 6.57 1.14
CA VAL A 297 -12.30 5.63 2.24
C VAL A 297 -12.62 6.34 3.55
N ARG A 298 -12.31 7.63 3.66
CA ARG A 298 -12.69 8.46 4.83
C ARG A 298 -14.20 8.62 4.94
N ASP A 299 -14.90 8.56 3.81
CA ASP A 299 -16.36 8.68 3.72
C ASP A 299 -17.04 7.30 3.70
N TRP A 300 -16.31 6.21 4.04
CA TRP A 300 -16.85 4.86 3.97
C TRP A 300 -17.81 4.55 5.12
N ASN A 301 -18.96 3.97 4.79
CA ASN A 301 -19.93 3.51 5.78
C ASN A 301 -19.57 2.10 6.27
N PHE A 302 -18.84 2.05 7.37
CA PHE A 302 -18.52 0.80 8.06
C PHE A 302 -19.78 0.22 8.73
N VAL A 303 -20.01 -1.08 8.55
CA VAL A 303 -21.08 -1.79 9.27
C VAL A 303 -20.63 -1.99 10.71
N ALA A 304 -21.31 -1.33 11.65
CA ALA A 304 -21.05 -1.50 13.08
C ALA A 304 -21.23 -2.97 13.50
N GLU A 305 -20.42 -3.44 14.44
CA GLU A 305 -20.67 -4.74 15.08
C GLU A 305 -21.98 -4.63 15.87
N GLU A 306 -22.95 -5.50 15.57
CA GLU A 306 -23.99 -5.81 16.54
C GLU A 306 -23.27 -6.38 17.77
N VAL A 307 -23.23 -5.58 18.85
CA VAL A 307 -22.84 -6.07 20.16
C VAL A 307 -23.90 -7.08 20.56
N VAL A 308 -23.65 -8.36 20.26
CA VAL A 308 -24.47 -9.45 20.79
C VAL A 308 -24.18 -9.50 22.29
N SER A 309 -25.11 -8.93 23.06
CA SER A 309 -25.15 -8.96 24.53
C SER A 309 -25.23 -10.38 25.08
#